data_AF-A0AAV9FXF1-F1
#
_entry.id   AF-A0AAV9FXF1-F1
#
_cell.length_a   1.000
_cell.length_b   1.000
_cell.length_c   1.000
_cell.angle_alpha   90.00
_cell.angle_beta   90.00
_cell.angle_gamma   90.00
#
_symmetry.space_group_name_H-M   'P 1'
#
loop_
_entity.id
_entity.type
_entity.pdbx_description
1 polymer ?
#
loop_
_entity_poly.entity_id
_entity_poly.type
_entity_poly.pdbx_seq_one_letter_code
_entity_poly.pdbx_strand_id
1 'polypeptide(L)'
;MRATSKIFGILLSVLFFLFCPYSILKAQSSKIKTHSVKPALEIPNPEEENWELGLRAGIGYKGEDRLNSFLRGFTNTYDPGVASKTELDPPKQTTQVELFIRKRIASESQIGFIGGYREWQKFGLKQFSSEPFYTDLKFKISNPYALLMYWHEWNYKRWIFQGGLGAGMSQVYWDSEGYATSGKETFRQEGSLSGTGIEFRLEGAVSRRITESASIQLGIAFSWINIPSLSGTFNGESASFYLRENGSITPLTESDNQTSMLVTNQFSRKLEFQVLTTTLFFGIAQKF
;
A
#
# COMPACT_ATOMS: atom_id res chain seq x y z
N MET A 1 11.53 2.85 -19.56
CA MET A 1 10.21 3.53 -19.71
C MET A 1 9.19 2.52 -20.20
N ARG A 2 8.40 1.88 -19.31
CA ARG A 2 7.30 0.98 -19.70
C ARG A 2 6.23 0.92 -18.61
N ALA A 3 4.98 1.08 -19.05
CA ALA A 3 3.72 0.60 -18.47
C ALA A 3 3.11 1.25 -17.19
N THR A 4 3.30 2.55 -16.93
CA THR A 4 2.47 3.29 -15.95
C THR A 4 1.15 3.85 -16.52
N SER A 5 0.92 3.78 -17.84
CA SER A 5 -0.19 4.53 -18.48
C SER A 5 -1.57 3.89 -18.43
N LYS A 6 -1.69 2.58 -18.15
CA LYS A 6 -2.99 1.89 -18.23
C LYS A 6 -3.89 2.12 -17.01
N ILE A 7 -3.30 2.35 -15.83
CA ILE A 7 -4.07 2.57 -14.59
C ILE A 7 -4.64 4.01 -14.54
N PHE A 8 -3.90 4.99 -15.05
CA PHE A 8 -4.38 6.37 -15.17
C PHE A 8 -5.55 6.53 -16.16
N GLY A 9 -5.60 5.71 -17.22
CA GLY A 9 -6.68 5.75 -18.21
C GLY A 9 -8.03 5.23 -17.68
N ILE A 10 -8.02 4.30 -16.72
CA ILE A 10 -9.24 3.73 -16.13
C ILE A 10 -9.78 4.62 -15.01
N LEU A 11 -8.90 5.32 -14.28
CA LEU A 11 -9.33 6.30 -13.27
C LEU A 11 -10.04 7.50 -13.91
N LEU A 12 -9.61 7.93 -15.10
CA LEU A 12 -10.17 9.07 -15.82
C LEU A 12 -11.56 8.77 -16.43
N SER A 13 -11.81 7.52 -16.84
CA SER A 13 -13.10 7.12 -17.44
C SER A 13 -14.21 6.94 -16.40
N VAL A 14 -13.88 6.58 -15.16
CA VAL A 14 -14.87 6.53 -14.05
C VAL A 14 -15.26 7.94 -13.58
N LEU A 15 -14.34 8.91 -13.67
CA LEU A 15 -14.64 10.33 -13.37
C LEU A 15 -15.63 10.95 -14.37
N PHE A 16 -15.67 10.49 -15.62
CA PHE A 16 -16.59 11.03 -16.64
C PHE A 16 -18.02 10.49 -16.57
N PHE A 17 -18.25 9.33 -15.95
CA PHE A 17 -19.61 8.76 -15.83
C PHE A 17 -20.46 9.37 -14.70
N LEU A 18 -19.87 10.20 -13.83
CA LEU A 18 -20.59 10.89 -12.74
C LEU A 18 -21.09 12.29 -13.12
N PHE A 19 -20.84 12.76 -14.35
CA PHE A 19 -21.31 14.06 -14.86
C PHE A 19 -22.41 13.88 -15.93
N CYS A 20 -23.65 13.57 -15.51
CA CYS A 20 -24.85 13.98 -16.26
C CYS A 20 -26.12 13.91 -15.37
N PRO A 21 -27.10 14.81 -15.57
CA PRO A 21 -27.96 15.30 -14.50
C PRO A 21 -29.25 14.48 -14.34
N TYR A 22 -29.71 14.30 -13.10
CA TYR A 22 -31.07 13.83 -12.84
C TYR A 22 -32.08 14.97 -13.02
N SER A 23 -33.06 14.71 -13.88
CA SER A 23 -34.19 15.55 -14.23
C SER A 23 -35.05 15.97 -13.03
N ILE A 24 -35.38 17.25 -12.98
CA ILE A 24 -36.31 17.86 -12.03
C ILE A 24 -37.74 17.46 -12.40
N LEU A 25 -38.38 16.60 -11.60
CA LEU A 25 -39.82 16.41 -11.62
C LEU A 25 -40.47 17.35 -10.60
N LYS A 26 -40.98 18.48 -11.12
CA LYS A 26 -41.84 19.43 -10.41
C LYS A 26 -43.14 18.75 -10.00
N ALA A 27 -43.36 18.57 -8.70
CA ALA A 27 -44.68 18.29 -8.16
C ALA A 27 -45.47 19.60 -8.02
N GLN A 28 -46.66 19.60 -8.60
CA GLN A 28 -47.58 20.73 -8.74
C GLN A 28 -48.26 21.05 -7.40
N SER A 29 -48.33 22.33 -7.05
CA SER A 29 -48.87 22.83 -5.78
C SER A 29 -50.38 22.61 -5.65
N SER A 30 -50.85 22.22 -4.47
CA SER A 30 -52.21 22.50 -4.01
C SER A 30 -52.15 23.53 -2.87
N LYS A 31 -52.96 24.60 -2.99
CA LYS A 31 -53.11 25.66 -1.99
C LYS A 31 -53.88 25.13 -0.78
N ILE A 32 -53.49 25.52 0.44
CA ILE A 32 -54.40 25.85 1.56
C ILE A 32 -53.68 26.68 2.64
N LYS A 33 -54.30 27.83 2.93
CA LYS A 33 -54.41 28.66 4.15
C LYS A 33 -53.17 29.17 4.91
N THR A 34 -53.14 30.50 4.98
CA THR A 34 -52.33 31.38 5.82
C THR A 34 -52.58 31.15 7.31
N HIS A 35 -51.53 30.82 8.07
CA HIS A 35 -51.46 31.05 9.50
C HIS A 35 -50.09 31.62 9.86
N SER A 36 -50.13 32.71 10.62
CA SER A 36 -48.98 33.30 11.31
C SER A 36 -48.34 32.26 12.23
N VAL A 37 -47.00 32.23 12.31
CA VAL A 37 -46.18 32.17 13.56
C VAL A 37 -44.76 31.63 13.28
N LYS A 38 -43.79 32.37 13.85
CA LYS A 38 -42.34 32.17 14.05
C LYS A 38 -41.39 32.48 12.88
N PRO A 39 -40.27 33.20 13.15
CA PRO A 39 -39.21 33.36 12.16
C PRO A 39 -38.76 31.97 11.75
N ALA A 40 -38.69 31.74 10.44
CA ALA A 40 -38.09 30.53 9.92
C ALA A 40 -36.74 30.35 10.62
N LEU A 41 -36.55 29.19 11.26
CA LEU A 41 -35.19 28.69 11.45
C LEU A 41 -34.56 28.76 10.07
N GLU A 42 -33.55 29.62 9.91
CA GLU A 42 -32.66 29.54 8.77
C GLU A 42 -32.24 28.09 8.70
N ILE A 43 -32.80 27.36 7.73
CA ILE A 43 -32.21 26.11 7.27
C ILE A 43 -30.80 26.56 6.90
N PRO A 44 -29.75 26.05 7.56
CA PRO A 44 -28.40 26.39 7.17
C PRO A 44 -28.34 26.16 5.66
N ASN A 45 -28.03 27.24 4.93
CA ASN A 45 -27.77 27.21 3.50
C ASN A 45 -26.99 25.92 3.21
N PRO A 46 -27.37 25.06 2.24
CA PRO A 46 -26.69 23.79 2.02
C PRO A 46 -25.19 24.08 1.95
N GLU A 47 -24.48 23.71 3.02
CA GLU A 47 -23.07 24.06 3.19
C GLU A 47 -22.37 23.55 1.94
N GLU A 48 -21.75 24.47 1.23
CA GLU A 48 -21.17 24.31 -0.11
C GLU A 48 -20.54 22.92 -0.26
N GLU A 49 -20.80 22.28 -1.39
CA GLU A 49 -20.17 21.03 -1.80
C GLU A 49 -18.66 21.21 -1.90
N ASN A 50 -17.99 21.21 -0.76
CA ASN A 50 -16.59 21.56 -0.64
C ASN A 50 -15.78 20.32 -0.96
N TRP A 51 -15.14 20.34 -2.12
CA TRP A 51 -14.10 19.39 -2.44
C TRP A 51 -12.81 19.83 -1.73
N GLU A 52 -12.02 18.86 -1.33
CA GLU A 52 -10.74 19.08 -0.71
C GLU A 52 -9.70 18.22 -1.40
N LEU A 53 -8.66 18.86 -1.92
CA LEU A 53 -7.48 18.21 -2.48
C LEU A 53 -6.33 18.43 -1.52
N GLY A 54 -5.52 17.40 -1.29
CA GLY A 54 -4.33 17.56 -0.47
C GLY A 54 -3.17 16.68 -0.89
N LEU A 55 -2.01 17.08 -0.38
CA LEU A 55 -0.73 16.42 -0.58
C LEU A 55 -0.16 16.09 0.79
N ARG A 56 0.38 14.88 0.95
CA ARG A 56 1.02 14.41 2.17
C ARG A 56 2.37 13.79 1.86
N ALA A 57 3.30 13.96 2.77
CA ALA A 57 4.57 13.25 2.79
C ALA A 57 4.76 12.63 4.18
N GLY A 58 5.35 11.45 4.24
CA GLY A 58 5.51 10.75 5.51
C GLY A 58 6.74 9.87 5.58
N ILE A 59 7.14 9.61 6.81
CA ILE A 59 8.15 8.62 7.19
C ILE A 59 7.48 7.56 8.05
N GLY A 60 7.72 6.31 7.73
CA GLY A 60 7.11 5.18 8.41
C GLY A 60 8.13 4.16 8.88
N TYR A 61 7.64 3.32 9.77
CA TYR A 61 8.33 2.18 10.31
C TYR A 61 7.60 0.92 9.89
N LYS A 62 8.39 -0.08 9.55
CA LYS A 62 7.89 -1.44 9.33
C LYS A 62 7.72 -2.10 10.70
N GLY A 63 6.53 -2.64 10.98
CA GLY A 63 6.32 -3.52 12.12
C GLY A 63 7.09 -4.83 11.97
N GLU A 64 7.25 -5.60 13.06
CA GLU A 64 7.71 -6.98 12.95
C GLU A 64 6.73 -7.78 12.10
N ASP A 65 7.28 -8.57 11.18
CA ASP A 65 6.51 -9.09 10.08
C ASP A 65 6.99 -10.47 9.63
N ARG A 66 6.05 -11.29 9.17
CA ARG A 66 6.26 -12.64 8.65
C ARG A 66 7.26 -12.62 7.51
N LEU A 67 7.30 -11.55 6.71
CA LEU A 67 8.27 -11.41 5.62
C LEU A 67 9.73 -11.48 6.10
N ASN A 68 10.05 -10.85 7.24
CA ASN A 68 11.42 -10.89 7.77
C ASN A 68 11.75 -12.29 8.30
N SER A 69 10.78 -12.97 8.92
CA SER A 69 10.92 -14.36 9.38
C SER A 69 11.16 -15.30 8.20
N PHE A 70 10.41 -15.10 7.12
CA PHE A 70 10.51 -15.82 5.86
C PHE A 70 11.89 -15.63 5.21
N LEU A 71 12.34 -14.38 5.06
CA LEU A 71 13.63 -14.08 4.45
C LEU A 71 14.83 -14.62 5.26
N ARG A 72 14.72 -14.75 6.57
CA ARG A 72 15.74 -15.43 7.39
C ARG A 72 15.87 -16.93 7.07
N GLY A 73 14.86 -17.54 6.46
CA GLY A 73 14.89 -18.91 5.95
C GLY A 73 15.42 -19.03 4.52
N PHE A 74 15.91 -17.96 3.89
CA PHE A 74 16.42 -18.03 2.52
C PHE A 74 17.53 -19.06 2.39
N THR A 75 17.46 -19.86 1.33
CA THR A 75 18.49 -20.84 0.95
C THR A 75 18.61 -20.91 -0.57
N ASN A 76 19.85 -20.98 -1.05
CA ASN A 76 20.19 -21.19 -2.45
C ASN A 76 20.37 -22.68 -2.81
N THR A 77 20.29 -23.60 -1.83
CA THR A 77 20.40 -25.04 -2.05
C THR A 77 19.05 -25.72 -1.91
N TYR A 78 18.81 -26.70 -2.77
CA TYR A 78 17.59 -27.51 -2.76
C TYR A 78 17.66 -28.68 -1.78
N ASP A 79 18.87 -29.08 -1.38
CA ASP A 79 19.13 -30.22 -0.51
C ASP A 79 18.97 -29.82 0.96
N PRO A 80 18.03 -30.44 1.71
CA PRO A 80 17.85 -30.17 3.14
C PRO A 80 19.02 -30.64 4.02
N GLY A 81 19.91 -31.50 3.51
CA GLY A 81 21.12 -31.94 4.22
C GLY A 81 22.24 -30.90 4.27
N VAL A 82 22.16 -29.86 3.43
CA VAL A 82 23.15 -28.79 3.37
C VAL A 82 22.75 -27.68 4.34
N ALA A 83 23.53 -27.54 5.42
CA ALA A 83 23.28 -26.52 6.43
C ALA A 83 23.53 -25.13 5.85
N SER A 84 22.58 -24.21 6.02
CA SER A 84 22.74 -22.81 5.63
C SER A 84 22.36 -21.86 6.76
N LYS A 85 23.02 -20.70 6.77
CA LYS A 85 22.77 -19.59 7.70
C LYS A 85 22.55 -18.32 6.89
N THR A 86 21.47 -17.62 7.21
CA THR A 86 21.13 -16.36 6.54
C THR A 86 21.19 -15.20 7.52
N GLU A 87 21.96 -14.18 7.14
CA GLU A 87 22.05 -12.90 7.81
C GLU A 87 21.24 -11.88 7.02
N LEU A 88 20.15 -11.42 7.64
CA LEU A 88 19.24 -10.44 7.06
C LEU A 88 19.43 -9.10 7.79
N ASP A 89 19.69 -8.04 7.04
CA ASP A 89 19.49 -6.67 7.50
C ASP A 89 18.11 -6.23 6.99
N PRO A 90 17.04 -6.23 7.82
CA PRO A 90 15.70 -5.94 7.36
C PRO A 90 15.46 -4.44 7.16
N PRO A 91 14.54 -4.04 6.27
CA PRO A 91 14.19 -2.64 6.11
C PRO A 91 13.48 -2.15 7.37
N LYS A 92 14.00 -1.07 7.97
CA LYS A 92 13.44 -0.49 9.20
C LYS A 92 12.48 0.66 8.93
N GLN A 93 12.72 1.37 7.83
CA GLN A 93 12.03 2.60 7.50
C GLN A 93 11.38 2.54 6.12
N THR A 94 10.32 3.33 5.95
CA THR A 94 9.66 3.59 4.69
C THR A 94 9.47 5.09 4.51
N THR A 95 9.50 5.57 3.27
CA THR A 95 9.07 6.93 2.93
C THR A 95 7.82 6.84 2.08
N GLN A 96 6.92 7.81 2.20
CA GLN A 96 5.71 7.85 1.39
C GLN A 96 5.34 9.25 0.94
N VAL A 97 4.72 9.34 -0.23
CA VAL A 97 4.09 10.55 -0.76
C VAL A 97 2.69 10.17 -1.22
N GLU A 98 1.71 11.01 -0.91
CA GLU A 98 0.30 10.77 -1.15
C GLU A 98 -0.37 12.02 -1.67
N LEU A 99 -1.32 11.82 -2.59
CA LEU A 99 -2.31 12.80 -2.97
C LEU A 99 -3.68 12.25 -2.58
N PHE A 100 -4.53 13.12 -2.05
CA PHE A 100 -5.90 12.74 -1.72
C PHE A 100 -6.90 13.76 -2.24
N ILE A 101 -8.07 13.26 -2.59
CA ILE A 101 -9.23 14.07 -2.93
C ILE A 101 -10.42 13.55 -2.14
N ARG A 102 -11.13 14.44 -1.45
CA ARG A 102 -12.31 14.07 -0.64
C ARG A 102 -13.40 15.10 -0.76
N LYS A 103 -14.64 14.65 -0.60
CA LYS A 103 -15.84 15.47 -0.57
C LYS A 103 -16.49 15.34 0.81
N ARG A 104 -17.01 16.45 1.32
CA ARG A 104 -17.84 16.44 2.52
C ARG A 104 -19.23 15.87 2.22
N ILE A 105 -19.67 14.89 3.00
CA ILE A 105 -20.99 14.23 2.87
C ILE A 105 -21.94 14.56 4.02
N ALA A 106 -21.40 14.94 5.17
CA ALA A 106 -22.12 15.48 6.31
C ALA A 106 -21.23 16.49 7.04
N SER A 107 -21.77 17.23 8.01
CA SER A 107 -21.04 18.24 8.79
C SER A 107 -19.68 17.76 9.32
N GLU A 108 -19.62 16.50 9.73
CA GLU A 108 -18.45 15.87 10.36
C GLU A 108 -17.89 14.69 9.55
N SER A 109 -18.38 14.45 8.33
CA SER A 109 -18.01 13.26 7.55
C SER A 109 -17.56 13.59 6.14
N GLN A 110 -16.49 12.95 5.72
CA GLN A 110 -15.90 13.09 4.39
C GLN A 110 -15.62 11.71 3.79
N ILE A 111 -15.75 11.59 2.47
CA ILE A 111 -15.38 10.39 1.72
C ILE A 111 -14.49 10.78 0.55
N GLY A 112 -13.58 9.92 0.16
CA GLY A 112 -12.64 10.24 -0.91
C GLY A 112 -11.61 9.17 -1.18
N PHE A 113 -10.62 9.53 -1.98
CA PHE A 113 -9.58 8.63 -2.42
C PHE A 113 -8.21 9.14 -2.00
N ILE A 114 -7.32 8.21 -1.68
CA ILE A 114 -5.87 8.44 -1.55
C ILE A 114 -5.19 7.67 -2.69
N GLY A 115 -4.37 8.35 -3.47
CA GLY A 115 -3.37 7.73 -4.34
C GLY A 115 -1.99 8.00 -3.77
N GLY A 116 -1.18 6.96 -3.58
CA GLY A 116 0.12 7.12 -2.94
C GLY A 116 1.18 6.17 -3.45
N TYR A 117 2.41 6.48 -3.07
CA TYR A 117 3.60 5.69 -3.36
C TYR A 117 4.44 5.59 -2.10
N ARG A 118 4.83 4.36 -1.75
CA ARG A 118 5.67 4.04 -0.60
C ARG A 118 6.95 3.37 -1.07
N GLU A 119 8.10 3.87 -0.64
CA GLU A 119 9.40 3.28 -0.90
C GLU A 119 10.02 2.79 0.40
N TRP A 120 10.61 1.60 0.33
CA TRP A 120 11.19 0.95 1.49
C TRP A 120 12.69 1.20 1.48
N GLN A 121 13.27 1.33 2.68
CA GLN A 121 14.71 1.35 2.83
C GLN A 121 15.31 0.13 2.13
N LYS A 122 16.33 0.34 1.30
CA LYS A 122 17.08 -0.77 0.70
C LYS A 122 17.68 -1.63 1.79
N PHE A 123 17.67 -2.93 1.58
CA PHE A 123 18.05 -3.88 2.61
C PHE A 123 18.73 -5.10 1.99
N GLY A 124 19.47 -5.86 2.79
CA GLY A 124 20.40 -6.86 2.27
C GLY A 124 20.24 -8.22 2.94
N LEU A 125 20.60 -9.26 2.20
CA LEU A 125 20.61 -10.64 2.64
C LEU A 125 21.91 -11.31 2.23
N LYS A 126 22.58 -11.90 3.22
CA LYS A 126 23.75 -12.74 3.01
C LYS A 126 23.44 -14.15 3.46
N GLN A 127 23.73 -15.13 2.61
CA GLN A 127 23.51 -16.53 2.93
C GLN A 127 24.80 -17.31 2.76
N PHE A 128 25.13 -18.07 3.80
CA PHE A 128 26.31 -18.92 3.91
C PHE A 128 25.85 -20.37 3.96
N SER A 129 26.49 -21.23 3.19
CA SER A 129 26.27 -22.68 3.19
C SER A 129 27.45 -23.41 3.84
N SER A 130 27.26 -24.66 4.24
CA SER A 130 28.33 -25.56 4.67
C SER A 130 29.26 -25.98 3.52
N GLU A 131 28.78 -25.83 2.28
CA GLU A 131 29.58 -25.92 1.06
C GLU A 131 30.14 -24.53 0.69
N PRO A 132 31.11 -24.39 -0.24
CA PRO A 132 31.69 -23.09 -0.63
C PRO A 132 30.71 -22.18 -1.41
N PHE A 133 29.42 -22.26 -1.10
CA PHE A 133 28.36 -21.43 -1.64
C PHE A 133 28.09 -20.22 -0.74
N TYR A 134 28.23 -19.03 -1.32
CA TYR A 134 27.92 -17.76 -0.69
C TYR A 134 27.00 -16.94 -1.60
N THR A 135 25.96 -16.33 -1.02
CA THR A 135 25.02 -15.48 -1.74
C THR A 135 24.91 -14.13 -1.06
N ASP A 136 25.00 -13.04 -1.82
CA ASP A 136 24.80 -11.66 -1.36
C ASP A 136 23.77 -10.98 -2.26
N LEU A 137 22.61 -10.62 -1.69
CA LEU A 137 21.50 -9.98 -2.39
C LEU A 137 21.16 -8.65 -1.71
N LYS A 138 20.90 -7.65 -2.54
CA LYS A 138 20.30 -6.37 -2.15
C LYS A 138 18.91 -6.30 -2.71
N PHE A 139 18.00 -5.77 -1.91
CA PHE A 139 16.59 -5.68 -2.24
C PHE A 139 16.11 -4.24 -2.24
N LYS A 140 15.24 -3.94 -3.20
CA LYS A 140 14.50 -2.69 -3.31
C LYS A 140 13.01 -3.02 -3.40
N ILE A 141 12.22 -2.45 -2.49
CA ILE A 141 10.77 -2.63 -2.47
C ILE A 141 10.09 -1.28 -2.67
N SER A 142 9.16 -1.23 -3.63
CA SER A 142 8.28 -0.10 -3.86
C SER A 142 6.82 -0.55 -3.89
N ASN A 143 5.94 0.36 -3.49
CA ASN A 143 4.56 0.04 -3.25
C ASN A 143 3.63 1.22 -3.59
N PRO A 144 3.13 1.32 -4.83
CA PRO A 144 2.00 2.18 -5.15
C PRO A 144 0.68 1.61 -4.63
N TYR A 145 -0.23 2.49 -4.23
CA TYR A 145 -1.55 2.11 -3.74
C TYR A 145 -2.61 3.16 -4.08
N ALA A 146 -3.85 2.70 -4.11
CA ALA A 146 -5.04 3.52 -4.26
C ALA A 146 -6.11 3.04 -3.26
N LEU A 147 -6.54 3.93 -2.38
CA LEU A 147 -7.45 3.62 -1.26
C LEU A 147 -8.72 4.46 -1.38
N LEU A 148 -9.86 3.83 -1.12
CA LEU A 148 -11.10 4.52 -0.77
C LEU A 148 -11.14 4.71 0.74
N MET A 149 -11.40 5.93 1.17
CA MET A 149 -11.29 6.33 2.56
C MET A 149 -12.55 7.07 3.00
N TYR A 150 -12.90 6.85 4.26
CA TYR A 150 -13.88 7.62 5.01
C TYR A 150 -13.16 8.33 6.15
N TRP A 151 -13.49 9.61 6.37
CA TRP A 151 -12.98 10.40 7.48
C TRP A 151 -14.11 11.00 8.30
N HIS A 152 -13.92 11.00 9.60
CA HIS A 152 -14.77 11.68 10.55
C HIS A 152 -13.99 12.80 11.26
N GLU A 153 -14.57 13.99 11.34
CA GLU A 153 -13.96 15.19 11.90
C GLU A 153 -14.53 15.51 13.29
N TRP A 154 -13.66 15.73 14.27
CA TRP A 154 -14.02 16.29 15.58
C TRP A 154 -13.39 17.68 15.73
N ASN A 155 -14.24 18.70 15.80
CA ASN A 155 -13.78 20.07 16.01
C ASN A 155 -13.65 20.36 17.50
N TYR A 156 -12.44 20.68 17.96
CA TYR A 156 -12.19 21.09 19.35
C TYR A 156 -11.41 22.40 19.41
N LYS A 157 -12.09 23.48 19.82
CA LYS A 157 -11.56 24.85 19.83
C LYS A 157 -11.01 25.22 18.44
N ARG A 158 -9.69 25.43 18.33
CA ARG A 158 -8.98 25.80 17.09
C ARG A 158 -8.37 24.61 16.34
N TRP A 159 -8.55 23.40 16.86
CA TRP A 159 -7.97 22.17 16.32
C TRP A 159 -9.07 21.30 15.75
N ILE A 160 -8.75 20.66 14.63
CA ILE A 160 -9.65 19.72 13.97
C ILE A 160 -8.97 18.35 14.05
N PHE A 161 -9.57 17.44 14.80
CA PHE A 161 -9.11 16.06 14.86
C PHE A 161 -9.83 15.28 13.76
N GLN A 162 -9.13 14.38 13.09
CA GLN A 162 -9.70 13.55 12.03
C GLN A 162 -9.34 12.10 12.29
N GLY A 163 -10.33 11.21 12.21
CA GLY A 163 -10.15 9.77 12.21
C GLY A 163 -10.57 9.23 10.86
N GLY A 164 -9.69 8.49 10.20
CA GLY A 164 -9.92 7.93 8.88
C GLY A 164 -9.80 6.42 8.87
N LEU A 165 -10.65 5.75 8.09
CA LEU A 165 -10.50 4.35 7.77
C LEU A 165 -10.73 4.11 6.28
N GLY A 166 -10.09 3.10 5.73
CA GLY A 166 -10.30 2.78 4.33
C GLY A 166 -9.63 1.50 3.89
N ALA A 167 -9.89 1.16 2.64
CA ALA A 167 -9.34 -0.01 2.00
C ALA A 167 -9.19 0.24 0.51
N GLY A 168 -8.30 -0.53 -0.12
CA GLY A 168 -8.16 -0.48 -1.57
C GLY A 168 -7.07 -1.38 -2.09
N MET A 169 -6.58 -1.06 -3.28
CA MET A 169 -5.61 -1.86 -3.99
C MET A 169 -4.20 -1.38 -3.67
N SER A 170 -3.29 -2.33 -3.48
CA SER A 170 -1.88 -2.09 -3.23
C SER A 170 -1.06 -3.03 -4.10
N GLN A 171 -0.07 -2.50 -4.80
CA GLN A 171 0.83 -3.28 -5.66
C GLN A 171 2.24 -3.18 -5.10
N VAL A 172 2.97 -4.29 -5.05
CA VAL A 172 4.37 -4.32 -4.65
C VAL A 172 5.23 -4.66 -5.85
N TYR A 173 6.33 -3.93 -6.00
CA TYR A 173 7.46 -4.30 -6.83
C TYR A 173 8.64 -4.60 -5.92
N TRP A 174 9.28 -5.73 -6.16
CA TRP A 174 10.43 -6.20 -5.42
C TRP A 174 11.53 -6.54 -6.40
N ASP A 175 12.53 -5.67 -6.45
CA ASP A 175 13.73 -5.89 -7.23
C ASP A 175 14.85 -6.43 -6.33
N SER A 176 15.61 -7.37 -6.87
CA SER A 176 16.75 -8.02 -6.22
C SER A 176 17.95 -7.98 -7.13
N GLU A 177 19.11 -7.63 -6.59
CA GLU A 177 20.38 -7.57 -7.31
C GLU A 177 21.51 -8.11 -6.43
N GLY A 178 22.46 -8.82 -7.02
CA GLY A 178 23.57 -9.37 -6.26
C GLY A 178 24.35 -10.45 -6.99
N TYR A 179 24.97 -11.34 -6.22
CA TYR A 179 25.75 -12.44 -6.75
C TYR A 179 25.71 -13.66 -5.84
N ALA A 180 25.91 -14.83 -6.43
CA ALA A 180 26.19 -16.08 -5.73
C ALA A 180 27.54 -16.63 -6.23
N THR A 181 28.35 -17.20 -5.36
CA THR A 181 29.60 -17.86 -5.74
C THR A 181 29.63 -19.29 -5.22
N SER A 182 30.23 -20.19 -5.99
CA SER A 182 30.53 -21.59 -5.61
C SER A 182 31.98 -21.77 -5.13
N GLY A 183 32.69 -20.67 -4.87
CA GLY A 183 34.12 -20.64 -4.57
C GLY A 183 35.02 -20.78 -5.80
N LYS A 184 34.48 -21.26 -6.94
CA LYS A 184 35.18 -21.34 -8.23
C LYS A 184 34.63 -20.35 -9.25
N GLU A 185 33.33 -20.17 -9.25
CA GLU A 185 32.62 -19.32 -10.21
C GLU A 185 31.70 -18.34 -9.46
N THR A 186 31.47 -17.18 -10.08
CA THR A 186 30.58 -16.15 -9.56
C THR A 186 29.47 -15.90 -10.56
N PHE A 187 28.23 -16.05 -10.10
CA PHE A 187 27.01 -15.90 -10.87
C PHE A 187 26.30 -14.63 -10.43
N ARG A 188 25.95 -13.78 -11.39
CA ARG A 188 25.10 -12.62 -11.11
C ARG A 188 23.69 -13.09 -10.77
N GLN A 189 23.09 -12.51 -9.75
CA GLN A 189 21.75 -12.80 -9.30
C GLN A 189 20.89 -11.56 -9.50
N GLU A 190 19.84 -11.65 -10.31
CA GLU A 190 18.91 -10.55 -10.56
C GLU A 190 17.48 -11.04 -10.55
N GLY A 191 16.59 -10.30 -9.92
CA GLY A 191 15.18 -10.61 -9.94
C GLY A 191 14.31 -9.38 -9.89
N SER A 192 13.14 -9.49 -10.52
CA SER A 192 12.10 -8.47 -10.47
C SER A 192 10.77 -9.18 -10.30
N LEU A 193 10.20 -9.07 -9.11
CA LEU A 193 8.94 -9.69 -8.74
C LEU A 193 7.90 -8.61 -8.51
N SER A 194 6.64 -8.94 -8.81
CA SER A 194 5.53 -8.06 -8.51
C SER A 194 4.31 -8.85 -8.04
N GLY A 195 3.43 -8.16 -7.33
CA GLY A 195 2.15 -8.71 -6.92
C GLY A 195 1.18 -7.61 -6.56
N THR A 196 -0.10 -7.92 -6.67
CA THR A 196 -1.20 -7.00 -6.34
C THR A 196 -2.06 -7.63 -5.28
N GLY A 197 -2.54 -6.81 -4.36
CA GLY A 197 -3.40 -7.24 -3.26
C GLY A 197 -4.16 -6.07 -2.67
N ILE A 198 -4.52 -6.22 -1.40
CA ILE A 198 -5.39 -5.30 -0.68
C ILE A 198 -4.58 -4.60 0.41
N GLU A 199 -4.83 -3.30 0.59
CA GLU A 199 -4.36 -2.54 1.75
C GLU A 199 -5.56 -2.01 2.53
N PHE A 200 -5.53 -2.22 3.84
CA PHE A 200 -6.44 -1.60 4.80
C PHE A 200 -5.68 -0.51 5.54
N ARG A 201 -6.33 0.63 5.77
CA ARG A 201 -5.73 1.75 6.46
C ARG A 201 -6.63 2.28 7.56
N LEU A 202 -6.00 2.61 8.68
CA LEU A 202 -6.54 3.44 9.74
C LEU A 202 -5.63 4.66 9.90
N GLU A 203 -6.18 5.87 9.94
CA GLU A 203 -5.39 7.08 10.18
C GLU A 203 -6.02 7.99 11.22
N GLY A 204 -5.18 8.72 11.94
CA GLY A 204 -5.58 9.78 12.85
C GLY A 204 -4.74 11.01 12.56
N ALA A 205 -5.37 12.18 12.42
CA ALA A 205 -4.68 13.42 12.14
C ALA A 205 -5.22 14.57 13.00
N VAL A 206 -4.34 15.53 13.27
CA VAL A 206 -4.69 16.85 13.79
C VAL A 206 -4.43 17.85 12.69
N SER A 207 -5.40 18.69 12.41
CA SER A 207 -5.30 19.75 11.42
C SER A 207 -5.62 21.12 11.99
N ARG A 208 -5.06 22.13 11.33
CA ARG A 208 -5.28 23.54 11.66
C ARG A 208 -5.43 24.33 10.36
N ARG A 209 -6.46 25.17 10.30
CA ARG A 209 -6.66 26.11 9.19
C ARG A 209 -5.59 27.19 9.23
N ILE A 210 -4.95 27.44 8.09
CA ILE A 210 -3.99 28.54 7.90
C ILE A 210 -4.71 29.71 7.23
N THR A 211 -5.54 29.40 6.23
CA THR A 211 -6.43 30.36 5.55
C THR A 211 -7.86 29.84 5.61
N GLU A 212 -8.80 30.57 4.99
CA GLU A 212 -10.19 30.12 4.86
C GLU A 212 -10.30 28.81 4.07
N SER A 213 -9.38 28.58 3.13
CA SER A 213 -9.40 27.45 2.21
C SER A 213 -8.26 26.45 2.40
N ALA A 214 -7.18 26.79 3.12
CA ALA A 214 -6.02 25.91 3.33
C ALA A 214 -5.90 25.43 4.79
N SER A 215 -5.52 24.17 4.97
CA SER A 215 -5.19 23.58 6.26
C SER A 215 -3.89 22.79 6.21
N ILE A 216 -3.17 22.77 7.33
CA ILE A 216 -2.06 21.82 7.57
C ILE A 216 -2.55 20.65 8.40
N GLN A 217 -1.97 19.48 8.15
CA GLN A 217 -2.30 18.22 8.79
C GLN A 217 -1.02 17.56 9.30
N LEU A 218 -1.05 17.06 10.52
CA LEU A 218 -0.05 16.15 11.07
C LEU A 218 -0.79 14.92 11.56
N GLY A 219 -0.38 13.73 11.13
CA GLY A 219 -1.11 12.52 11.48
C GLY A 219 -0.26 11.26 11.47
N ILE A 220 -0.87 10.20 11.94
CA ILE A 220 -0.31 8.85 11.98
C ILE A 220 -1.26 7.95 11.20
N ALA A 221 -0.71 7.13 10.30
CA ALA A 221 -1.43 6.10 9.56
C ALA A 221 -0.89 4.72 9.91
N PHE A 222 -1.78 3.76 10.07
CA PHE A 222 -1.50 2.35 10.19
C PHE A 222 -2.03 1.66 8.94
N SER A 223 -1.16 1.00 8.20
CA SER A 223 -1.51 0.29 6.96
C SER A 223 -1.21 -1.18 7.12
N TRP A 224 -2.21 -2.03 6.89
CA TRP A 224 -2.04 -3.47 6.74
C TRP A 224 -2.13 -3.84 5.27
N ILE A 225 -1.04 -4.35 4.72
CA ILE A 225 -0.91 -4.68 3.30
C ILE A 225 -0.89 -6.19 3.19
N ASN A 226 -1.71 -6.75 2.31
CA ASN A 226 -1.80 -8.18 2.08
C ASN A 226 -1.79 -8.48 0.57
N ILE A 227 -0.68 -9.03 0.10
CA ILE A 227 -0.46 -9.46 -1.28
C ILE A 227 -0.24 -10.97 -1.27
N PRO A 228 -1.13 -11.75 -1.90
CA PRO A 228 -1.17 -13.20 -1.76
C PRO A 228 -0.02 -13.92 -2.48
N SER A 229 0.57 -13.30 -3.51
CA SER A 229 1.72 -13.90 -4.18
C SER A 229 2.55 -12.85 -4.91
N LEU A 230 3.85 -13.14 -5.00
CA LEU A 230 4.80 -12.39 -5.81
C LEU A 230 5.31 -13.28 -6.95
N SER A 231 5.21 -12.81 -8.18
CA SER A 231 5.69 -13.51 -9.38
C SER A 231 6.39 -12.53 -10.31
N GLY A 232 7.33 -13.02 -11.10
CA GLY A 232 8.07 -12.20 -12.05
C GLY A 232 9.24 -12.97 -12.62
N THR A 233 10.41 -12.35 -12.65
CA THR A 233 11.63 -12.99 -13.17
C THR A 233 12.72 -13.10 -12.11
N PHE A 234 13.52 -14.15 -12.21
CA PHE A 234 14.76 -14.33 -11.46
C PHE A 234 15.78 -15.00 -12.39
N ASN A 235 16.96 -14.39 -12.56
CA ASN A 235 18.02 -14.77 -13.49
C ASN A 235 17.58 -14.98 -14.94
N GLY A 236 16.58 -14.21 -15.39
CA GLY A 236 16.05 -14.29 -16.76
C GLY A 236 14.93 -15.31 -16.94
N GLU A 237 14.61 -16.09 -15.91
CA GLU A 237 13.55 -17.10 -15.94
C GLU A 237 12.33 -16.64 -15.16
N SER A 238 11.13 -17.13 -15.54
CA SER A 238 9.90 -16.83 -14.81
C SER A 238 9.91 -17.55 -13.46
N ALA A 239 9.91 -16.79 -12.38
CA ALA A 239 10.10 -17.32 -11.04
C ALA A 239 9.21 -16.64 -9.97
N SER A 240 9.11 -17.33 -8.84
CA SER A 240 8.52 -16.86 -7.59
C SER A 240 9.42 -17.29 -6.43
N PHE A 241 9.33 -16.60 -5.29
CA PHE A 241 9.86 -17.15 -4.04
C PHE A 241 8.87 -18.18 -3.49
N TYR A 242 9.34 -19.39 -3.17
CA TYR A 242 8.52 -20.42 -2.54
C TYR A 242 8.99 -20.69 -1.12
N LEU A 243 8.04 -20.69 -0.18
CA LEU A 243 8.22 -21.11 1.20
C LEU A 243 7.91 -22.60 1.29
N ARG A 244 8.88 -23.40 1.74
CA ARG A 244 8.74 -24.84 1.98
C ARG A 244 8.28 -25.12 3.42
N GLU A 245 7.82 -26.34 3.67
CA GLU A 245 7.36 -26.80 5.00
C GLU A 245 8.44 -26.70 6.09
N ASN A 246 9.70 -26.89 5.73
CA ASN A 246 10.84 -26.72 6.64
C ASN A 246 11.18 -25.24 6.93
N GLY A 247 10.39 -24.29 6.41
CA GLY A 247 10.59 -22.85 6.57
C GLY A 247 11.62 -22.23 5.62
N SER A 248 12.21 -23.03 4.71
CA SER A 248 13.21 -22.52 3.78
C SER A 248 12.56 -21.77 2.61
N ILE A 249 13.25 -20.75 2.10
CA ILE A 249 12.79 -19.93 0.97
C ILE A 249 13.78 -19.96 -0.17
N THR A 250 13.28 -20.25 -1.35
CA THR A 250 14.12 -20.35 -2.55
C THR A 250 13.38 -19.73 -3.74
N PRO A 251 14.07 -18.91 -4.56
CA PRO A 251 13.54 -18.48 -5.85
C PRO A 251 13.54 -19.68 -6.78
N LEU A 252 12.37 -20.05 -7.32
CA LEU A 252 12.20 -21.21 -8.20
C LEU A 252 11.34 -20.84 -9.39
N THR A 253 11.61 -21.49 -10.52
CA THR A 253 10.62 -21.62 -11.58
C THR A 253 9.50 -22.55 -11.13
N GLU A 254 8.32 -22.48 -11.75
CA GLU A 254 7.20 -23.36 -11.39
C GLU A 254 7.54 -24.84 -11.63
N SER A 255 8.29 -25.17 -12.69
CA SER A 255 8.73 -26.53 -13.00
C SER A 255 9.76 -27.06 -12.00
N ASP A 256 10.72 -26.24 -11.59
CA ASP A 256 11.72 -26.63 -10.59
C ASP A 256 11.06 -26.82 -9.22
N ASN A 257 10.04 -26.02 -8.92
CA ASN A 257 9.26 -26.18 -7.71
C ASN A 257 8.52 -27.53 -7.68
N GLN A 258 7.82 -27.90 -8.76
CA GLN A 258 7.15 -29.21 -8.85
C GLN A 258 8.14 -30.37 -8.71
N THR A 259 9.28 -30.27 -9.39
CA THR A 259 10.35 -31.29 -9.30
C THR A 259 10.91 -31.37 -7.88
N SER A 260 11.17 -30.22 -7.25
CA SER A 260 11.64 -30.17 -5.86
C SER A 260 10.65 -30.79 -4.90
N MET A 261 9.34 -30.55 -5.07
CA MET A 261 8.31 -31.15 -4.21
C MET A 261 8.30 -32.69 -4.34
N LEU A 262 8.47 -33.21 -5.55
CA LEU A 262 8.53 -34.65 -5.82
C LEU A 262 9.81 -35.30 -5.24
N VAL A 263 10.95 -34.63 -5.35
CA VAL A 263 12.24 -35.14 -4.87
C VAL A 263 12.36 -35.07 -3.35
N THR A 264 11.85 -34.00 -2.74
CA THR A 264 11.97 -33.77 -1.29
C THR A 264 10.77 -34.25 -0.49
N ASN A 265 9.65 -34.62 -1.14
CA ASN A 265 8.36 -34.91 -0.50
C ASN A 265 7.88 -33.78 0.44
N GLN A 266 8.24 -32.53 0.14
CA GLN A 266 7.83 -31.35 0.91
C GLN A 266 6.89 -30.49 0.10
N PHE A 267 5.84 -29.98 0.74
CA PHE A 267 4.99 -28.96 0.12
C PHE A 267 5.69 -27.60 0.11
N SER A 268 5.37 -26.80 -0.90
CA SER A 268 5.80 -25.41 -1.00
C SER A 268 4.66 -24.51 -1.45
N ARG A 269 4.71 -23.24 -1.03
CA ARG A 269 3.73 -22.21 -1.44
C ARG A 269 4.42 -20.92 -1.82
N LYS A 270 3.80 -20.14 -2.70
CA LYS A 270 4.34 -18.82 -3.08
C LYS A 270 4.43 -17.91 -1.86
N LEU A 271 5.49 -17.11 -1.83
CA LEU A 271 5.73 -16.14 -0.77
C LEU A 271 4.68 -15.04 -0.82
N GLU A 272 3.95 -14.92 0.28
CA GLU A 272 3.01 -13.83 0.53
C GLU A 272 3.77 -12.60 1.03
N PHE A 273 3.34 -11.42 0.58
CA PHE A 273 3.77 -10.16 1.14
C PHE A 273 2.65 -9.60 2.01
N GLN A 274 2.70 -9.96 3.28
CA GLN A 274 1.87 -9.38 4.33
C GLN A 274 2.76 -8.48 5.15
N VAL A 275 2.33 -7.27 5.48
CA VAL A 275 3.07 -6.37 6.38
C VAL A 275 2.13 -5.39 7.09
N LEU A 276 2.52 -5.00 8.30
CA LEU A 276 1.99 -3.83 8.99
C LEU A 276 2.99 -2.68 8.94
N THR A 277 2.55 -1.50 8.51
CA THR A 277 3.36 -0.27 8.53
C THR A 277 2.68 0.81 9.36
N THR A 278 3.50 1.60 10.06
CA THR A 278 3.05 2.79 10.79
C THR A 278 3.77 4.00 10.22
N THR A 279 3.04 4.99 9.72
CA THR A 279 3.61 6.18 9.08
C THR A 279 3.19 7.45 9.83
N LEU A 280 4.17 8.28 10.19
CA LEU A 280 3.93 9.67 10.54
C LEU A 280 3.92 10.50 9.25
N PHE A 281 2.86 11.25 9.01
CA PHE A 281 2.72 12.10 7.82
C PHE A 281 2.43 13.55 8.18
N PHE A 282 2.95 14.43 7.34
CA PHE A 282 2.60 15.85 7.30
C PHE A 282 1.96 16.15 5.95
N GLY A 283 0.95 17.01 5.94
CA GLY A 283 0.27 17.37 4.71
C GLY A 283 -0.36 18.74 4.72
N ILE A 284 -0.75 19.17 3.52
CA ILE A 284 -1.49 20.39 3.26
C ILE A 284 -2.74 20.00 2.48
N ALA A 285 -3.85 20.64 2.79
CA ALA A 285 -5.11 20.42 2.13
C ALA A 285 -5.80 21.73 1.80
N GLN A 286 -6.37 21.78 0.60
CA GLN A 286 -6.96 22.96 -0.02
C GLN A 286 -8.40 22.66 -0.41
N LYS A 287 -9.32 23.53 0.03
CA LYS A 287 -10.74 23.50 -0.32
C LYS A 287 -11.01 24.31 -1.58
N PHE A 288 -11.96 23.85 -2.40
CA PHE A 288 -12.46 24.50 -3.60
C PHE A 288 -13.87 24.02 -3.97
#